data_AF-A0A498PUM4-F1
#
_entry.id   AF-A0A498PUM4-F1
#
_cell.length_a   1.000
_cell.length_b   1.000
_cell.length_c   1.000
_cell.angle_alpha   90.00
_cell.angle_beta   90.00
_cell.angle_gamma   90.00
#
_symmetry.space_group_name_H-M   'P 1'
#
loop_
_entity.id
_entity.type
_entity.pdbx_description
1 polymer ?
#
loop_
_entity_poly.entity_id
_entity_poly.type
_entity_poly.pdbx_seq_one_letter_code
_entity_poly.pdbx_strand_id
1 'polypeptide(L)'
;MSSMLRASRVASAILMALVATIAAASPARADALADLLRVLPAGYGGNSCKPADSGDSKGALAAVNCRDNSLPGGPTSATYWLFGDSSSMYDAFNAYVKGPEWAPATCPGMQSPEATAVRGSDGKRYGLIACGRGTGTDWQIRDGAVAWTRDADHFFGVAYVGYQGQAYPTSLFNWIRAQQIQSDCAASGGTYSAWRGGAGINYSHCCFKGSDGKQFCDEYVDGAYQGRSPG
;
A
#
# COMPACT_ATOMS: atom_id res chain seq x y z
N MET A 1 28.88 63.31 -54.23
CA MET A 1 28.48 61.96 -54.66
C MET A 1 28.82 61.00 -53.53
N SER A 2 27.81 60.30 -53.00
CA SER A 2 27.86 59.06 -52.20
C SER A 2 28.63 59.10 -50.86
N SER A 3 27.94 59.20 -49.72
CA SER A 3 27.32 58.12 -48.93
C SER A 3 28.28 57.51 -47.90
N MET A 4 27.91 57.55 -46.62
CA MET A 4 27.56 56.37 -45.80
C MET A 4 27.48 56.73 -44.31
N LEU A 5 26.27 56.57 -43.74
CA LEU A 5 26.05 56.39 -42.29
C LEU A 5 26.64 55.06 -41.81
N ARG A 6 27.11 55.01 -40.55
CA ARG A 6 27.08 53.86 -39.61
C ARG A 6 27.81 54.25 -38.33
N ALA A 7 27.51 53.78 -37.13
CA ALA A 7 26.36 53.18 -36.47
C ALA A 7 26.84 53.03 -35.01
N SER A 8 26.11 53.60 -34.04
CA SER A 8 26.48 53.55 -32.63
C SER A 8 26.44 52.11 -32.10
N ARG A 9 27.55 51.64 -31.52
CA ARG A 9 27.62 50.34 -30.85
C ARG A 9 27.01 50.47 -29.45
N VAL A 10 25.80 49.95 -29.27
CA VAL A 10 25.19 49.75 -27.95
C VAL A 10 25.68 48.40 -27.42
N ALA A 11 26.27 48.41 -26.23
CA ALA A 11 26.66 47.21 -25.49
C ALA A 11 25.41 46.59 -24.84
N SER A 12 25.12 45.33 -25.14
CA SER A 12 24.12 44.54 -24.44
C SER A 12 24.79 43.32 -23.83
N ALA A 13 25.13 43.41 -22.54
CA ALA A 13 25.46 42.25 -21.73
C ALA A 13 24.15 41.54 -21.38
N ILE A 14 23.89 40.38 -21.99
CA ILE A 14 22.75 39.53 -21.64
C ILE A 14 23.14 38.75 -20.38
N LEU A 15 22.70 39.23 -19.22
CA LEU A 15 22.68 38.44 -17.99
C LEU A 15 21.56 37.39 -18.12
N MET A 16 21.90 36.14 -18.44
CA MET A 16 20.97 35.02 -18.23
C MET A 16 20.88 34.74 -16.72
N ALA A 17 19.86 35.28 -16.07
CA ALA A 17 19.48 34.82 -14.73
C ALA A 17 18.80 33.45 -14.87
N LEU A 18 19.47 32.39 -14.42
CA LEU A 18 18.79 31.12 -14.15
C LEU A 18 17.85 31.33 -12.96
N VAL A 19 16.55 31.45 -13.24
CA VAL A 19 15.52 31.38 -12.21
C VAL A 19 15.36 29.91 -11.85
N ALA A 20 16.03 29.48 -10.78
CA ALA A 20 15.73 28.20 -10.14
C ALA A 20 14.37 28.33 -9.44
N THR A 21 13.30 27.85 -10.07
CA THR A 21 11.99 27.73 -9.44
C THR A 21 12.04 26.63 -8.39
N ILE A 22 12.22 27.02 -7.13
CA ILE A 22 11.98 26.15 -5.98
C ILE A 22 10.46 25.98 -5.88
N ALA A 23 9.93 24.86 -6.37
CA ALA A 23 8.51 24.55 -6.19
C ALA A 23 8.27 24.29 -4.69
N ALA A 24 7.77 25.31 -3.98
CA ALA A 24 7.28 25.13 -2.63
C ALA A 24 6.07 24.18 -2.67
N ALA A 25 6.16 23.05 -1.96
CA ALA A 25 5.01 22.17 -1.82
C ALA A 25 3.88 22.91 -1.09
N SER A 26 2.67 22.90 -1.65
CA SER A 26 1.50 23.54 -1.02
C SER A 26 1.23 22.98 0.38
N PRO A 27 0.81 23.81 1.37
CA PRO A 27 0.58 23.37 2.76
C PRO A 27 -0.37 22.16 2.86
N ALA A 28 -1.48 22.19 2.11
CA ALA A 28 -2.45 21.08 2.08
C ALA A 28 -1.83 19.74 1.60
N ARG A 29 -0.83 19.79 0.71
CA ARG A 29 -0.11 18.60 0.25
C ARG A 29 0.90 18.11 1.30
N ALA A 30 1.50 19.04 2.06
CA ALA A 30 2.37 18.68 3.19
C ALA A 30 1.57 17.99 4.30
N ASP A 31 0.36 18.48 4.59
CA ASP A 31 -0.54 17.88 5.59
C ASP A 31 -0.98 16.47 5.15
N ALA A 32 -1.44 16.31 3.90
CA ALA A 32 -1.83 15.01 3.36
C ALA A 32 -0.68 13.99 3.34
N LEU A 33 0.56 14.45 3.08
CA LEU A 33 1.74 13.59 3.15
C LEU A 33 2.01 13.14 4.58
N ALA A 34 1.93 14.04 5.56
CA ALA A 34 2.10 13.70 6.96
C ALA A 34 1.02 12.73 7.45
N ASP A 35 -0.23 12.90 6.99
CA ASP A 35 -1.34 11.99 7.25
C ASP A 35 -1.08 10.61 6.65
N LEU A 36 -0.65 10.54 5.39
CA LEU A 36 -0.30 9.27 4.73
C LEU A 36 0.81 8.53 5.49
N LEU A 37 1.86 9.24 5.90
CA LEU A 37 2.98 8.67 6.65
C LEU A 37 2.55 8.06 8.00
N ARG A 38 1.53 8.62 8.64
CA ARG A 38 1.00 8.13 9.93
C ARG A 38 0.21 6.83 9.79
N VAL A 39 -0.38 6.61 8.62
CA VAL A 39 -1.25 5.46 8.35
C VAL A 39 -0.54 4.40 7.50
N LEU A 40 0.79 4.49 7.36
CA LEU A 40 1.56 3.45 6.67
C LEU A 40 1.52 2.12 7.42
N PRO A 41 1.58 1.00 6.68
CA PRO A 41 1.83 -0.29 7.29
C PRO A 41 3.12 -0.30 8.13
N ALA A 42 3.18 -1.18 9.12
CA ALA A 42 4.34 -1.33 9.98
C ALA A 42 5.59 -1.83 9.23
N GLY A 43 6.77 -1.57 9.79
CA GLY A 43 8.04 -2.08 9.28
C GLY A 43 8.82 -1.13 8.37
N TYR A 44 8.35 0.10 8.18
CA TYR A 44 9.12 1.14 7.49
C TYR A 44 9.90 2.00 8.47
N GLY A 45 11.19 2.17 8.21
CA GLY A 45 12.04 3.14 8.91
C GLY A 45 11.81 4.56 8.38
N GLY A 46 12.33 5.57 9.09
CA GLY A 46 12.10 6.98 8.76
C GLY A 46 12.54 7.42 7.36
N ASN A 47 13.44 6.68 6.70
CA ASN A 47 13.93 6.96 5.35
C ASN A 47 13.46 5.95 4.28
N SER A 48 12.65 4.97 4.68
CA SER A 48 12.19 3.89 3.80
C SER A 48 11.19 4.37 2.75
N CYS A 49 10.48 5.46 3.01
CA CYS A 49 9.41 5.99 2.17
C CYS A 49 9.76 7.38 1.66
N LYS A 50 9.62 7.59 0.35
CA LYS A 50 9.85 8.88 -0.30
C LYS A 50 8.56 9.36 -0.96
N PRO A 51 8.28 10.68 -0.92
CA PRO A 51 7.17 11.25 -1.70
C PRO A 51 7.25 10.80 -3.15
N ALA A 52 6.10 10.41 -3.69
CA ALA A 52 5.93 10.04 -5.08
C ALA A 52 4.98 11.04 -5.75
N ASP A 53 5.06 11.12 -7.07
CA ASP A 53 3.98 11.71 -7.83
C ASP A 53 2.76 10.81 -7.73
N SER A 54 1.56 11.41 -7.64
CA SER A 54 0.31 10.67 -7.53
C SER A 54 0.08 9.72 -8.71
N GLY A 55 0.82 9.88 -9.81
CA GLY A 55 0.89 8.92 -10.92
C GLY A 55 -0.49 8.58 -11.49
N ASP A 56 -0.73 7.30 -11.70
CA ASP A 56 -1.98 6.74 -12.24
C ASP A 56 -3.17 6.81 -11.26
N SER A 57 -2.91 7.09 -9.98
CA SER A 57 -3.94 7.25 -8.95
C SER A 57 -4.50 8.67 -8.96
N LYS A 58 -5.26 8.98 -10.02
CA LYS A 58 -5.99 10.26 -10.15
C LYS A 58 -6.83 10.51 -8.89
N GLY A 59 -6.71 11.70 -8.32
CA GLY A 59 -7.45 12.09 -7.11
C GLY A 59 -6.72 11.82 -5.78
N ALA A 60 -5.54 11.21 -5.79
CA ALA A 60 -4.75 11.05 -4.56
C ALA A 60 -4.18 12.41 -4.08
N LEU A 61 -4.40 12.72 -2.80
CA LEU A 61 -3.90 13.91 -2.12
C LEU A 61 -2.40 13.80 -1.81
N ALA A 62 -1.94 12.58 -1.53
CA ALA A 62 -0.53 12.26 -1.29
C ALA A 62 -0.21 10.85 -1.80
N ALA A 63 1.05 10.65 -2.15
CA ALA A 63 1.58 9.35 -2.51
C ALA A 63 3.01 9.19 -2.00
N VAL A 64 3.39 7.97 -1.62
CA VAL A 64 4.77 7.62 -1.28
C VAL A 64 5.17 6.30 -1.92
N ASN A 65 6.44 6.22 -2.33
CA ASN A 65 7.11 4.97 -2.70
C ASN A 65 7.99 4.51 -1.55
N CYS A 66 7.75 3.29 -1.07
CA CYS A 66 8.46 2.70 0.04
C CYS A 66 9.30 1.49 -0.39
N ARG A 67 10.46 1.34 0.23
CA ARG A 67 11.37 0.19 0.11
C ARG A 67 11.88 -0.21 1.48
N ASP A 68 12.65 -1.29 1.55
CA ASP A 68 13.38 -1.69 2.76
C ASP A 68 12.45 -1.89 3.97
N ASN A 69 11.32 -2.59 3.79
CA ASN A 69 10.49 -3.01 4.91
C ASN A 69 11.24 -4.04 5.75
N SER A 70 11.33 -3.82 7.05
CA SER A 70 12.13 -4.67 7.96
C SER A 70 11.37 -5.84 8.56
N LEU A 71 10.05 -5.94 8.33
CA LEU A 71 9.25 -7.02 8.91
C LEU A 71 9.31 -8.28 8.06
N PRO A 72 9.34 -9.47 8.68
CA PRO A 72 9.24 -10.74 7.95
C PRO A 72 7.99 -10.79 7.06
N GLY A 73 8.16 -11.22 5.81
CA GLY A 73 7.08 -11.25 4.82
C GLY A 73 6.66 -9.88 4.28
N GLY A 74 7.30 -8.80 4.74
CA GLY A 74 7.08 -7.46 4.22
C GLY A 74 7.53 -7.30 2.76
N PRO A 75 7.06 -6.25 2.08
CA PRO A 75 7.35 -6.05 0.67
C PRO A 75 8.78 -5.59 0.40
N THR A 76 9.29 -5.94 -0.78
CA THR A 76 10.53 -5.36 -1.33
C THR A 76 10.31 -3.93 -1.81
N SER A 77 9.11 -3.64 -2.31
CA SER A 77 8.68 -2.29 -2.68
C SER A 77 7.17 -2.14 -2.54
N ALA A 78 6.72 -0.94 -2.24
CA ALA A 78 5.30 -0.61 -2.20
C ALA A 78 5.06 0.83 -2.58
N THR A 79 3.86 1.10 -3.08
CA THR A 79 3.35 2.45 -3.29
C THR A 79 2.06 2.60 -2.51
N TYR A 80 1.94 3.74 -1.83
CA TYR A 80 0.80 4.07 -1.00
C TYR A 80 0.23 5.41 -1.39
N TRP A 81 -1.10 5.52 -1.32
CA TRP A 81 -1.84 6.72 -1.65
C TRP A 81 -2.87 7.02 -0.57
N LEU A 82 -3.08 8.33 -0.34
CA LEU A 82 -4.15 8.86 0.49
C LEU A 82 -5.13 9.63 -0.39
N PHE A 83 -6.43 9.43 -0.18
CA PHE A 83 -7.50 10.10 -0.93
C PHE A 83 -8.35 10.97 -0.01
N GLY A 84 -9.03 11.96 -0.62
CA GLY A 84 -9.99 12.80 0.10
C GLY A 84 -11.32 12.09 0.36
N ASP A 85 -11.65 11.08 -0.43
CA ASP A 85 -12.93 10.39 -0.41
C ASP A 85 -12.82 8.93 -0.86
N SER A 86 -13.80 8.12 -0.46
CA SER A 86 -13.81 6.68 -0.78
C SER A 86 -14.05 6.38 -2.27
N SER A 87 -14.76 7.24 -3.01
CA SER A 87 -15.04 7.00 -4.43
C SER A 87 -13.75 7.06 -5.23
N SER A 88 -12.96 8.12 -5.05
CA SER A 88 -11.66 8.29 -5.70
C SER A 88 -10.69 7.15 -5.35
N MET A 89 -10.70 6.70 -4.09
CA MET A 89 -9.90 5.55 -3.65
C MET A 89 -10.29 4.26 -4.37
N TYR A 90 -11.58 3.94 -4.47
CA TYR A 90 -12.03 2.73 -5.17
C TYR A 90 -11.84 2.80 -6.68
N ASP A 91 -12.01 3.97 -7.27
CA ASP A 91 -11.75 4.17 -8.69
C ASP A 91 -10.27 3.94 -9.00
N ALA A 92 -9.36 4.46 -8.18
CA ALA A 92 -7.93 4.20 -8.29
C ALA A 92 -7.59 2.72 -8.10
N PHE A 93 -8.14 2.07 -7.08
CA PHE A 93 -7.96 0.63 -6.86
C PHE A 93 -8.44 -0.19 -8.07
N ASN A 94 -9.64 0.09 -8.56
CA ASN A 94 -10.24 -0.64 -9.69
C ASN A 94 -9.47 -0.40 -10.99
N ALA A 95 -9.01 0.82 -11.24
CA ALA A 95 -8.16 1.15 -12.38
C ALA A 95 -6.84 0.37 -12.31
N TYR A 96 -6.22 0.29 -11.13
CA TYR A 96 -4.96 -0.41 -10.93
C TYR A 96 -5.07 -1.91 -11.22
N VAL A 97 -6.02 -2.61 -10.60
CA VAL A 97 -6.16 -4.08 -10.73
C VAL A 97 -6.69 -4.52 -12.10
N LYS A 98 -7.19 -3.58 -12.91
CA LYS A 98 -7.56 -3.80 -14.32
C LYS A 98 -6.50 -3.28 -15.30
N GLY A 99 -5.45 -2.66 -14.78
CA GLY A 99 -4.38 -2.05 -15.56
C GLY A 99 -3.45 -3.10 -16.18
N PRO A 100 -2.71 -2.73 -17.23
CA PRO A 100 -1.82 -3.64 -17.96
C PRO A 100 -0.65 -4.16 -17.11
N GLU A 101 -0.31 -3.45 -16.02
CA GLU A 101 0.77 -3.82 -15.09
C GLU A 101 0.40 -4.90 -14.07
N TRP A 102 -0.86 -5.35 -14.09
CA TRP A 102 -1.42 -6.29 -13.12
C TRP A 102 -1.95 -7.54 -13.82
N ALA A 103 -1.38 -8.70 -13.48
CA ALA A 103 -1.92 -10.00 -13.85
C ALA A 103 -2.65 -10.62 -12.64
N PRO A 104 -4.00 -10.73 -12.64
CA PRO A 104 -4.75 -11.23 -11.49
C PRO A 104 -4.32 -12.63 -11.04
N ALA A 105 -4.31 -12.86 -9.73
CA ALA A 105 -4.04 -14.14 -9.11
C ALA A 105 -4.94 -14.37 -7.89
N THR A 106 -5.26 -15.63 -7.60
CA THR A 106 -6.09 -15.97 -6.45
C THR A 106 -5.31 -15.72 -5.14
N CYS A 107 -5.88 -14.88 -4.27
CA CYS A 107 -5.32 -14.68 -2.93
C CYS A 107 -5.41 -15.97 -2.08
N PRO A 108 -4.50 -16.17 -1.11
CA PRO A 108 -4.62 -17.26 -0.15
C PRO A 108 -6.01 -17.32 0.52
N GLY A 109 -6.61 -18.51 0.53
CA GLY A 109 -7.94 -18.76 1.11
C GLY A 109 -9.13 -18.31 0.25
N MET A 110 -8.90 -17.74 -0.95
CA MET A 110 -9.96 -17.29 -1.86
C MET A 110 -10.21 -18.30 -2.99
N GLN A 111 -11.39 -18.20 -3.62
CA GLN A 111 -11.81 -19.11 -4.70
C GLN A 111 -11.62 -18.51 -6.11
N SER A 112 -11.49 -17.18 -6.22
CA SER A 112 -11.31 -16.48 -7.49
C SER A 112 -10.20 -15.43 -7.38
N PRO A 113 -9.63 -14.99 -8.52
CA PRO A 113 -8.64 -13.91 -8.57
C PRO A 113 -9.27 -12.51 -8.47
N GLU A 114 -10.58 -12.42 -8.23
CA GLU A 114 -11.30 -11.15 -8.18
C GLU A 114 -11.03 -10.42 -6.86
N ALA A 115 -11.08 -9.09 -6.90
CA ALA A 115 -10.99 -8.28 -5.70
C ALA A 115 -12.10 -8.66 -4.72
N THR A 116 -11.71 -8.96 -3.48
CA THR A 116 -12.61 -9.46 -2.45
C THR A 116 -12.74 -8.45 -1.32
N ALA A 117 -13.95 -8.31 -0.78
CA ALA A 117 -14.17 -7.50 0.41
C ALA A 117 -13.49 -8.14 1.63
N VAL A 118 -12.64 -7.37 2.29
CA VAL A 118 -12.05 -7.73 3.56
C VAL A 118 -12.99 -7.28 4.67
N ARG A 119 -13.40 -8.22 5.53
CA ARG A 119 -14.28 -7.95 6.66
C ARG A 119 -13.53 -8.12 7.97
N GLY A 120 -13.84 -7.25 8.93
CA GLY A 120 -13.41 -7.42 10.32
C GLY A 120 -14.23 -8.51 11.02
N SER A 121 -13.85 -8.84 12.25
CA SER A 121 -14.59 -9.77 13.12
C SER A 121 -16.01 -9.28 13.42
N ASP A 122 -16.25 -7.96 13.36
CA ASP A 122 -17.56 -7.32 13.50
C ASP A 122 -18.44 -7.42 12.23
N GLY A 123 -17.93 -8.04 11.17
CA GLY A 123 -18.62 -8.22 9.88
C GLY A 123 -18.63 -6.97 8.99
N LYS A 124 -18.15 -5.82 9.48
CA LYS A 124 -18.04 -4.60 8.66
C LYS A 124 -16.93 -4.76 7.63
N ARG A 125 -17.10 -4.07 6.50
CA ARG A 125 -16.06 -4.01 5.48
C ARG A 125 -14.94 -3.09 5.97
N TYR A 126 -13.73 -3.61 5.96
CA TYR A 126 -12.50 -2.87 6.21
C TYR A 126 -11.91 -2.29 4.93
N GLY A 127 -12.08 -3.01 3.82
CA GLY A 127 -11.66 -2.57 2.49
C GLY A 127 -11.79 -3.66 1.45
N LEU A 128 -11.04 -3.51 0.36
CA LEU A 128 -10.89 -4.49 -0.71
C LEU A 128 -9.46 -5.04 -0.68
N ILE A 129 -9.29 -6.27 -1.14
CA ILE A 129 -7.98 -6.87 -1.40
C ILE A 129 -7.99 -7.62 -2.72
N ALA A 130 -6.91 -7.53 -3.48
CA ALA A 130 -6.66 -8.30 -4.69
C ALA A 130 -5.20 -8.76 -4.71
N CYS A 131 -4.97 -9.98 -5.22
CA CYS A 131 -3.63 -10.51 -5.43
C CYS A 131 -3.35 -10.59 -6.93
N GLY A 132 -2.09 -10.45 -7.31
CA GLY A 132 -1.73 -10.41 -8.72
C GLY A 132 -0.25 -10.25 -8.92
N ARG A 133 0.21 -10.51 -10.14
CA ARG A 133 1.61 -10.44 -10.52
C ARG A 133 1.89 -9.13 -11.24
N GLY A 134 3.05 -8.53 -10.96
CA GLY A 134 3.60 -7.51 -11.82
C GLY A 134 3.89 -8.09 -13.20
N THR A 135 3.51 -7.36 -14.23
CA THR A 135 3.83 -7.69 -15.63
C THR A 135 5.00 -6.84 -16.13
N GLY A 136 5.43 -7.02 -17.38
CA GLY A 136 6.49 -6.22 -17.98
C GLY A 136 7.88 -6.85 -17.87
N THR A 137 8.91 -6.07 -18.19
CA THR A 137 10.31 -6.53 -18.25
C THR A 137 10.95 -6.69 -16.87
N ASP A 138 10.38 -6.06 -15.85
CA ASP A 138 10.80 -6.10 -14.45
C ASP A 138 9.95 -7.07 -13.61
N TRP A 139 9.18 -7.96 -14.24
CA TRP A 139 8.26 -8.87 -13.55
C TRP A 139 8.93 -9.70 -12.44
N GLN A 140 10.22 -10.05 -12.55
CA GLN A 140 10.90 -10.84 -11.52
C GLN A 140 11.00 -10.12 -10.17
N ILE A 141 11.08 -8.79 -10.15
CA ILE A 141 11.13 -8.01 -8.90
C ILE A 141 9.74 -7.65 -8.38
N ARG A 142 8.70 -7.87 -9.19
CA ARG A 142 7.29 -7.58 -8.92
C ARG A 142 6.40 -8.82 -9.02
N ASP A 143 6.98 -10.01 -8.96
CA ASP A 143 6.26 -11.25 -9.24
C ASP A 143 5.08 -11.36 -8.28
N GLY A 144 5.29 -11.30 -6.97
CA GLY A 144 4.21 -11.28 -5.97
C GLY A 144 3.68 -9.89 -5.71
N ALA A 145 2.38 -9.65 -5.88
CA ALA A 145 1.76 -8.38 -5.54
C ALA A 145 0.43 -8.53 -4.80
N VAL A 146 0.16 -7.56 -3.94
CA VAL A 146 -1.13 -7.39 -3.27
C VAL A 146 -1.52 -5.92 -3.34
N ALA A 147 -2.74 -5.66 -3.80
CA ALA A 147 -3.39 -4.37 -3.81
C ALA A 147 -4.50 -4.38 -2.76
N TRP A 148 -4.61 -3.35 -1.92
CA TRP A 148 -5.66 -3.29 -0.92
C TRP A 148 -6.06 -1.87 -0.54
N THR A 149 -7.30 -1.71 -0.09
CA THR A 149 -7.80 -0.46 0.49
C THR A 149 -8.00 -0.59 1.99
N ARG A 150 -8.00 0.55 2.69
CA ARG A 150 -8.48 0.67 4.07
C ARG A 150 -9.47 1.83 4.13
N ASP A 151 -10.74 1.47 4.26
CA ASP A 151 -11.89 2.36 4.03
C ASP A 151 -11.88 3.55 5.00
N ALA A 152 -11.61 3.29 6.28
CA ALA A 152 -11.59 4.30 7.34
C ALA A 152 -10.53 5.39 7.14
N ASP A 153 -9.45 5.06 6.42
CA ASP A 153 -8.29 5.95 6.22
C ASP A 153 -8.25 6.56 4.82
N HIS A 154 -9.21 6.23 3.94
CA HIS A 154 -9.13 6.55 2.50
C HIS A 154 -7.76 6.17 1.89
N PHE A 155 -7.26 5.01 2.30
CA PHE A 155 -5.93 4.53 1.98
C PHE A 155 -6.00 3.47 0.88
N PHE A 156 -5.10 3.57 -0.09
CA PHE A 156 -4.85 2.53 -1.08
C PHE A 156 -3.36 2.17 -1.05
N GLY A 157 -3.05 0.87 -0.99
CA GLY A 157 -1.70 0.37 -1.08
C GLY A 157 -1.56 -0.67 -2.17
N VAL A 158 -0.41 -0.65 -2.83
CA VAL A 158 0.07 -1.77 -3.66
C VAL A 158 1.46 -2.12 -3.21
N ALA A 159 1.66 -3.40 -2.92
CA ALA A 159 2.93 -3.91 -2.44
C ALA A 159 3.41 -5.05 -3.33
N TYR A 160 4.72 -5.14 -3.49
CA TYR A 160 5.40 -6.11 -4.33
C TYR A 160 6.47 -6.86 -3.54
N VAL A 161 6.67 -8.12 -3.90
CA VAL A 161 7.83 -8.95 -3.57
C VAL A 161 8.42 -9.51 -4.86
N GLY A 162 9.74 -9.68 -4.86
CA GLY A 162 10.41 -10.40 -5.93
C GLY A 162 9.98 -11.86 -6.00
N TYR A 163 10.41 -12.54 -7.05
CA TYR A 163 10.12 -13.95 -7.33
C TYR A 163 10.34 -14.84 -6.09
N GLN A 164 9.25 -15.45 -5.59
CA GLN A 164 9.27 -16.39 -4.45
C GLN A 164 9.07 -17.85 -4.89
N GLY A 165 9.23 -18.15 -6.18
CA GLY A 165 8.92 -19.48 -6.70
C GLY A 165 7.45 -19.84 -6.51
N GLN A 166 7.18 -21.05 -6.03
CA GLN A 166 5.82 -21.53 -5.82
C GLN A 166 5.12 -20.90 -4.59
N ALA A 167 5.82 -20.15 -3.74
CA ALA A 167 5.30 -19.60 -2.47
C ALA A 167 4.46 -18.31 -2.64
N TYR A 168 3.76 -18.21 -3.75
CA TYR A 168 3.20 -16.99 -4.30
C TYR A 168 1.90 -16.49 -3.61
N PRO A 169 1.76 -15.17 -3.34
CA PRO A 169 2.63 -14.37 -2.49
C PRO A 169 2.12 -14.49 -1.03
N THR A 170 2.17 -15.70 -0.47
CA THR A 170 1.55 -16.01 0.83
C THR A 170 2.14 -15.17 1.96
N SER A 171 3.45 -14.94 1.93
CA SER A 171 4.15 -14.14 2.94
C SER A 171 3.71 -12.67 2.94
N LEU A 172 3.58 -12.06 1.77
CA LEU A 172 3.13 -10.68 1.60
C LEU A 172 1.66 -10.51 1.98
N PHE A 173 0.81 -11.44 1.52
CA PHE A 173 -0.61 -11.45 1.90
C PHE A 173 -0.76 -11.57 3.42
N ASN A 174 -0.03 -12.49 4.06
CA ASN A 174 -0.04 -12.62 5.51
C ASN A 174 0.47 -11.35 6.22
N TRP A 175 1.52 -10.70 5.73
CA TRP A 175 2.03 -9.44 6.30
C TRP A 175 0.98 -8.31 6.28
N ILE A 176 0.18 -8.20 5.21
CA ILE A 176 -0.91 -7.22 5.12
C ILE A 176 -2.03 -7.61 6.09
N ARG A 177 -2.46 -8.87 6.06
CA ARG A 177 -3.61 -9.34 6.86
C ARG A 177 -3.31 -9.32 8.37
N ALA A 178 -2.10 -9.66 8.79
CA ALA A 178 -1.72 -9.69 10.20
C ALA A 178 -1.91 -8.34 10.89
N GLN A 179 -1.60 -7.24 10.20
CA GLN A 179 -1.74 -5.88 10.77
C GLN A 179 -3.21 -5.52 11.00
N GLN A 180 -4.08 -5.85 10.05
CA GLN A 180 -5.52 -5.68 10.20
C GLN A 180 -6.05 -6.56 11.35
N ILE A 181 -5.72 -7.86 11.33
CA ILE A 181 -6.20 -8.81 12.35
C ILE A 181 -5.76 -8.35 13.75
N GLN A 182 -4.51 -7.91 13.90
CA GLN A 182 -3.99 -7.40 15.17
C GLN A 182 -4.76 -6.14 15.62
N SER A 183 -5.03 -5.20 14.71
CA SER A 183 -5.81 -3.99 15.00
C SER A 183 -7.26 -4.33 15.43
N ASP A 184 -7.93 -5.18 14.66
CA ASP A 184 -9.31 -5.62 14.95
C ASP A 184 -9.37 -6.37 16.28
N CYS A 185 -8.34 -7.17 16.58
CA CYS A 185 -8.21 -7.89 17.84
C CYS A 185 -8.11 -6.94 19.03
N ALA A 186 -7.23 -5.94 18.94
CA ALA A 186 -7.06 -4.94 19.98
C ALA A 186 -8.34 -4.11 20.20
N ALA A 187 -9.03 -3.71 19.11
CA ALA A 187 -10.29 -2.99 19.18
C ALA A 187 -11.41 -3.79 19.85
N SER A 188 -11.35 -5.12 19.76
CA SER A 188 -12.28 -6.04 20.41
C SER A 188 -11.92 -6.35 21.87
N GLY A 189 -10.85 -5.76 22.41
CA GLY A 189 -10.32 -6.09 23.74
C GLY A 189 -9.67 -7.48 23.81
N GLY A 190 -9.32 -8.06 22.65
CA GLY A 190 -8.70 -9.36 22.53
C GLY A 190 -7.17 -9.32 22.63
N THR A 191 -6.58 -10.51 22.72
CA THR A 191 -5.13 -10.74 22.68
C THR A 191 -4.76 -11.40 21.37
N TYR A 192 -3.94 -10.72 20.57
CA TYR A 192 -3.40 -11.26 19.31
C TYR A 192 -2.16 -12.10 19.59
N SER A 193 -2.00 -13.22 18.89
CA SER A 193 -0.74 -13.95 18.84
C SER A 193 -0.52 -14.55 17.46
N ALA A 194 0.74 -14.65 17.04
CA ALA A 194 1.13 -15.23 15.76
C ALA A 194 2.38 -16.10 15.93
N TRP A 195 2.44 -17.19 15.16
CA TRP A 195 3.59 -18.10 15.13
C TRP A 195 3.73 -18.71 13.74
N ARG A 196 4.93 -19.21 13.44
CA ARG A 196 5.22 -19.88 12.17
C ARG A 196 5.29 -21.39 12.41
N GLY A 197 4.46 -22.15 11.69
CA GLY A 197 4.48 -23.60 11.76
C GLY A 197 5.47 -24.22 10.78
N GLY A 198 5.40 -25.55 10.66
CA GLY A 198 6.11 -26.30 9.62
C GLY A 198 5.71 -25.87 8.21
N ALA A 199 6.57 -26.15 7.22
CA ALA A 199 6.37 -25.80 5.81
C ALA A 199 6.21 -24.29 5.49
N GLY A 200 6.50 -23.40 6.45
CA GLY A 200 6.46 -21.95 6.25
C GLY A 200 5.08 -21.30 6.39
N ILE A 201 4.07 -22.07 6.85
CA ILE A 201 2.71 -21.61 7.12
C ILE A 201 2.70 -20.66 8.32
N ASN A 202 1.99 -19.55 8.20
CA ASN A 202 1.79 -18.59 9.29
C ASN A 202 0.46 -18.85 9.96
N TYR A 203 0.48 -18.97 11.28
CA TYR A 203 -0.71 -19.11 12.10
C TYR A 203 -0.84 -17.84 12.94
N SER A 204 -2.07 -17.40 13.13
CA SER A 204 -2.35 -16.36 14.12
C SER A 204 -3.76 -16.52 14.65
N HIS A 205 -3.97 -16.03 15.87
CA HIS A 205 -5.29 -16.01 16.49
C HIS A 205 -5.55 -14.70 17.20
N CYS A 206 -6.83 -14.38 17.36
CA CYS A 206 -7.29 -13.34 18.26
C CYS A 206 -8.21 -13.94 19.31
N CYS A 207 -7.77 -13.94 20.57
CA CYS A 207 -8.54 -14.50 21.67
C CYS A 207 -9.22 -13.42 22.51
N PHE A 208 -10.51 -13.58 22.81
CA PHE A 208 -11.27 -12.64 23.64
C PHE A 208 -12.30 -13.39 24.50
N LYS A 209 -12.80 -12.72 25.54
CA LYS A 209 -13.85 -13.26 26.40
C LYS A 209 -15.23 -12.90 25.85
N GLY A 210 -16.07 -13.91 25.66
CA GLY A 210 -17.48 -13.75 25.34
C GLY A 210 -18.27 -13.15 26.51
N SER A 211 -19.51 -12.75 26.24
CA SER A 211 -20.44 -12.24 27.26
C SER A 211 -20.80 -13.28 28.33
N ASP A 212 -20.63 -14.57 28.02
CA ASP A 212 -20.77 -15.70 28.96
C ASP A 212 -19.50 -15.95 29.79
N GLY A 213 -18.46 -15.11 29.63
CA GLY A 213 -17.18 -15.23 30.33
C GLY A 213 -16.24 -16.28 29.75
N LYS A 214 -16.66 -17.05 28.73
CA LYS A 214 -15.81 -18.05 28.09
C LYS A 214 -14.84 -17.39 27.11
N GLN A 215 -13.64 -17.95 26.99
CA GLN A 215 -12.67 -17.51 26.02
C GLN A 215 -12.91 -18.21 24.68
N PHE A 216 -12.84 -17.44 23.60
CA PHE A 216 -12.86 -17.96 22.24
C PHE A 216 -11.76 -17.28 21.43
N CYS A 217 -11.21 -18.01 20.46
CA CYS A 217 -10.17 -17.51 19.58
C CYS A 217 -10.64 -17.59 18.13
N ASP A 218 -10.56 -16.46 17.41
CA ASP A 218 -10.71 -16.44 15.96
C ASP A 218 -9.35 -16.85 15.35
N GLU A 219 -9.36 -17.91 14.55
CA GLU A 219 -8.18 -18.58 14.00
C GLU A 219 -7.91 -18.15 12.56
N TYR A 220 -6.63 -17.94 12.24
CA TYR A 220 -6.19 -17.53 10.92
C TYR A 220 -4.97 -18.34 10.45
N VAL A 221 -5.00 -18.78 9.20
CA VAL A 221 -3.90 -19.45 8.51
C VAL A 221 -3.53 -18.62 7.30
N ASP A 222 -2.26 -18.21 7.24
CA ASP A 222 -1.70 -17.28 6.26
C ASP A 222 -2.57 -16.02 6.07
N GLY A 223 -3.08 -15.48 7.19
CA GLY A 223 -3.94 -14.30 7.21
C GLY A 223 -5.38 -14.53 6.74
N ALA A 224 -5.73 -15.76 6.32
CA ALA A 224 -7.09 -16.14 5.98
C ALA A 224 -7.80 -16.73 7.21
N TYR A 225 -9.00 -16.21 7.51
CA TYR A 225 -9.84 -16.70 8.61
C TYR A 225 -10.25 -18.16 8.38
N GLN A 226 -10.07 -18.99 9.40
CA GLN A 226 -10.39 -20.42 9.36
C GLN A 226 -11.62 -20.78 10.18
N GLY A 227 -11.94 -19.98 11.21
CA GLY A 227 -13.05 -20.28 12.11
C GLY A 227 -12.77 -19.82 13.53
N ARG A 228 -13.66 -20.22 14.45
CA ARG A 228 -13.56 -19.91 15.87
C ARG A 228 -13.32 -21.19 16.67
N SER A 229 -12.38 -21.16 17.60
CA SER A 229 -12.05 -22.23 18.53
C SER A 229 -12.38 -21.82 19.98
N PRO A 230 -12.64 -22.78 20.90
CA PRO A 230 -12.59 -22.51 22.35
C PRO A 230 -11.15 -22.16 22.76
N GLY A 231 -11.00 -21.09 23.55
CA GLY A 231 -9.69 -20.58 23.99
C GLY A 231 -9.33 -20.88 25.43
#